data_AF-A0A7L4MRG9-F1
#
_entry.id   AF-A0A7L4MRG9-F1
#
_cell.length_a   1.000
_cell.length_b   1.000
_cell.length_c   1.000
_cell.angle_alpha   90.00
_cell.angle_beta   90.00
_cell.angle_gamma   90.00
#
_symmetry.space_group_name_H-M   'P 1'
#
loop_
_entity.id
_entity.type
_entity.pdbx_description
1 polymer ?
#
loop_
_entity_poly.entity_id
_entity_poly.type
_entity_poly.pdbx_seq_one_letter_code
_entity_poly.pdbx_strand_id
1 'polypeptide(L)'
;DAIDFSDNGGGKLDGFPLLRGGKTLLMNNNRICRIGENLEQALPSLTELILTNNNIAELGELDPLSTIKSLTYLSILRNPVTNKKHYRLYVIHKVPQVRVLDFQKVKLKVSRQEAEKMGGGKRGAQLAKGGGRRTKTFNRGGGLPTDKKKGGGSPGDVEAIK
;
A
#
# COMPACT_ATOMS: atom_id res chain seq x y z
N ASP A 1 3.57 18.79 -18.01
CA ASP A 1 4.31 18.87 -16.73
C ASP A 1 4.39 17.50 -16.09
N ALA A 2 5.52 16.84 -16.33
CA ALA A 2 5.89 15.59 -15.69
C ALA A 2 7.17 15.83 -14.90
N ILE A 3 7.27 15.23 -13.71
CA ILE A 3 8.46 15.30 -12.87
C ILE A 3 8.98 13.88 -12.73
N ASP A 4 10.26 13.70 -13.07
CA ASP A 4 10.93 12.41 -13.02
C ASP A 4 11.85 12.34 -11.80
N PHE A 5 11.57 11.38 -10.93
CA PHE A 5 12.38 10.99 -9.78
C PHE A 5 12.78 9.51 -9.87
N SER A 6 12.82 8.94 -11.07
CA SER A 6 13.28 7.57 -11.29
C SER A 6 14.73 7.40 -10.83
N ASP A 7 15.08 6.15 -10.47
CA ASP A 7 16.43 5.76 -10.06
C ASP A 7 16.97 6.47 -8.80
N ASN A 8 16.06 6.98 -7.96
CA ASN A 8 16.39 7.54 -6.68
C ASN A 8 16.30 6.48 -5.56
N GLY A 9 17.13 6.59 -4.53
CA GLY A 9 17.20 5.62 -3.43
C GLY A 9 16.04 5.70 -2.42
N GLY A 10 14.95 6.39 -2.75
CA GLY A 10 13.89 6.75 -1.81
C GLY A 10 13.07 5.54 -1.34
N GLY A 11 12.94 5.38 -0.01
CA GLY A 11 12.14 4.30 0.61
C GLY A 11 10.67 4.64 0.84
N LYS A 12 10.32 5.93 0.84
CA LYS A 12 8.97 6.43 1.11
C LYS A 12 8.60 7.50 0.07
N LEU A 13 7.38 7.42 -0.46
CA LEU A 13 6.81 8.45 -1.33
C LEU A 13 6.19 9.55 -0.45
N ASP A 14 6.97 10.59 -0.14
CA ASP A 14 6.58 11.71 0.73
C ASP A 14 7.59 12.88 0.56
N GLY A 15 7.37 14.00 1.26
CA GLY A 15 8.31 15.12 1.33
C GLY A 15 8.25 16.07 0.13
N PHE A 16 7.17 16.02 -0.64
CA PHE A 16 6.97 16.93 -1.77
C PHE A 16 6.64 18.34 -1.28
N PRO A 17 7.20 19.40 -1.89
CA PRO A 17 6.67 20.74 -1.74
C PRO A 17 5.26 20.81 -2.36
N LEU A 18 4.54 21.92 -2.13
CA LEU A 18 3.24 22.13 -2.78
C LEU A 18 3.40 22.29 -4.29
N LEU A 19 3.05 21.25 -5.05
CA LEU A 19 3.14 21.22 -6.51
C LEU A 19 1.76 21.39 -7.13
N ARG A 20 1.38 22.65 -7.41
CA ARG A 20 0.08 23.00 -8.03
C ARG A 20 -0.01 22.63 -9.51
N GLY A 21 1.12 22.40 -10.19
CA GLY A 21 1.18 22.08 -11.62
C GLY A 21 1.61 20.66 -11.96
N GLY A 22 2.06 19.86 -10.98
CA GLY A 22 2.59 18.52 -11.20
C GLY A 22 1.49 17.52 -11.55
N LYS A 23 1.34 17.20 -12.84
CA LYS A 23 0.31 16.26 -13.33
C LYS A 23 0.80 14.81 -13.34
N THR A 24 2.08 14.61 -13.65
CA THR A 24 2.66 13.28 -13.80
C THR A 24 3.90 13.13 -12.92
N LEU A 25 3.97 12.06 -12.13
CA LEU A 25 5.11 11.72 -11.29
C LEU A 25 5.67 10.35 -11.70
N LEU A 26 6.91 10.34 -12.16
CA LEU A 26 7.63 9.13 -12.51
C LEU A 26 8.58 8.76 -11.36
N MET A 27 8.38 7.59 -10.77
CA MET A 27 9.15 7.10 -9.62
C MET A 27 9.72 5.70 -9.92
N ASN A 28 10.15 5.46 -11.16
CA ASN A 28 10.59 4.12 -11.57
C ASN A 28 11.88 3.73 -10.84
N ASN A 29 12.11 2.42 -10.66
CA ASN A 29 13.39 1.89 -10.15
C ASN A 29 13.85 2.49 -8.80
N ASN A 30 12.90 2.88 -7.95
CA ASN A 30 13.19 3.36 -6.60
C ASN A 30 13.06 2.18 -5.60
N ARG A 31 13.20 2.47 -4.30
CA ARG A 31 13.00 1.48 -3.22
C ARG A 31 11.74 1.75 -2.41
N ILE A 32 10.73 2.37 -3.01
CA ILE A 32 9.53 2.79 -2.31
C ILE A 32 8.82 1.56 -1.76
N CYS A 33 8.69 1.50 -0.44
CA CYS A 33 7.93 0.47 0.26
C CYS A 33 6.68 1.01 0.93
N ARG A 34 6.57 2.35 1.06
CA ARG A 34 5.45 3.05 1.68
C ARG A 34 5.04 4.31 0.96
N ILE A 35 3.75 4.59 1.01
CA ILE A 35 3.15 5.82 0.54
C ILE A 35 2.85 6.71 1.76
N GLY A 36 3.23 7.97 1.69
CA GLY A 36 2.94 8.97 2.71
C GLY A 36 1.45 9.21 2.87
N GLU A 37 1.04 9.64 4.06
CA GLU A 37 -0.32 10.11 4.31
C GLU A 37 -0.43 11.57 3.88
N ASN A 38 -1.64 12.04 3.57
CA ASN A 38 -1.92 13.43 3.20
C ASN A 38 -1.17 13.94 1.94
N LEU A 39 -0.80 13.04 1.02
CA LEU A 39 -0.13 13.41 -0.24
C LEU A 39 -0.95 14.39 -1.08
N GLU A 40 -2.28 14.39 -0.95
CA GLU A 40 -3.19 15.33 -1.60
C GLU A 40 -2.91 16.80 -1.22
N GLN A 41 -2.31 17.06 -0.06
CA GLN A 41 -1.97 18.41 0.36
C GLN A 41 -0.76 18.95 -0.42
N ALA A 42 0.22 18.09 -0.71
CA ALA A 42 1.41 18.46 -1.47
C ALA A 42 1.17 18.35 -2.99
N LEU A 43 0.36 17.38 -3.42
CA LEU A 43 0.14 17.02 -4.83
C LEU A 43 -1.35 17.10 -5.20
N PRO A 44 -2.01 18.27 -5.05
CA PRO A 44 -3.47 18.38 -5.23
C PRO A 44 -3.95 18.15 -6.67
N SER A 45 -3.04 18.20 -7.65
CA SER A 45 -3.35 18.08 -9.09
C SER A 45 -2.70 16.86 -9.75
N LEU A 46 -2.21 15.90 -8.95
CA LEU A 46 -1.58 14.69 -9.49
C LEU A 46 -2.59 13.82 -10.23
N THR A 47 -2.35 13.59 -11.51
CA THR A 47 -3.20 12.77 -12.39
C THR A 47 -2.58 11.43 -12.73
N GLU A 48 -1.25 11.33 -12.78
CA GLU A 48 -0.52 10.14 -13.19
C GLU A 48 0.61 9.82 -12.22
N LEU A 49 0.65 8.58 -11.74
CA LEU A 49 1.69 8.09 -10.83
C LEU A 49 2.24 6.76 -11.33
N ILE A 50 3.53 6.74 -11.65
CA ILE A 50 4.24 5.55 -12.14
C ILE A 50 5.22 5.08 -11.07
N LEU A 51 4.92 3.94 -10.45
CA LEU A 51 5.71 3.29 -9.40
C LEU A 51 6.35 1.99 -9.88
N THR A 52 6.60 1.86 -11.17
CA THR A 52 7.14 0.62 -11.75
C THR A 52 8.48 0.26 -11.11
N ASN A 53 8.68 -1.02 -10.78
CA ASN A 53 9.93 -1.54 -10.21
C ASN A 53 10.30 -0.85 -8.88
N ASN A 54 9.39 -0.97 -7.90
CA ASN A 54 9.57 -0.52 -6.52
C ASN A 54 9.38 -1.71 -5.55
N ASN A 55 9.36 -1.45 -4.24
CA ASN A 55 9.29 -2.48 -3.21
C ASN A 55 8.00 -2.43 -2.38
N ILE A 56 6.87 -2.05 -3.00
CA ILE A 56 5.57 -2.05 -2.33
C ILE A 56 5.10 -3.49 -2.19
N ALA A 57 5.08 -3.99 -0.96
CA ALA A 57 4.76 -5.39 -0.68
C ALA A 57 3.29 -5.61 -0.28
N GLU A 58 2.68 -4.67 0.42
CA GLU A 58 1.40 -4.85 1.10
C GLU A 58 0.27 -4.04 0.47
N LEU A 59 -0.95 -4.61 0.42
CA LEU A 59 -2.10 -3.95 -0.21
C LEU A 59 -2.49 -2.68 0.57
N GLY A 60 -2.39 -2.72 1.90
CA GLY A 60 -2.70 -1.58 2.75
C GLY A 60 -1.73 -0.39 2.59
N GLU A 61 -0.57 -0.56 1.96
CA GLU A 61 0.34 0.56 1.66
C GLU A 61 -0.17 1.42 0.50
N LEU A 62 -1.15 0.93 -0.26
CA LEU A 62 -1.80 1.66 -1.36
C LEU A 62 -2.99 2.50 -0.88
N ASP A 63 -3.48 2.27 0.35
CA ASP A 63 -4.64 2.98 0.91
C ASP A 63 -4.51 4.51 0.90
N PRO A 64 -3.34 5.12 1.18
CA PRO A 64 -3.18 6.57 1.12
C PRO A 64 -3.46 7.17 -0.27
N LEU A 65 -3.34 6.40 -1.36
CA LEU A 65 -3.66 6.90 -2.71
C LEU A 65 -5.15 7.23 -2.88
N SER A 66 -6.03 6.69 -2.02
CA SER A 66 -7.47 6.96 -2.07
C SER A 66 -7.82 8.44 -1.79
N THR A 67 -6.92 9.20 -1.16
CA THR A 67 -7.14 10.61 -0.83
C THR A 67 -6.92 11.53 -2.04
N ILE A 68 -6.06 11.14 -2.98
CA ILE A 68 -5.72 11.93 -4.18
C ILE A 68 -6.83 11.80 -5.23
N LYS A 69 -7.83 12.69 -5.17
CA LYS A 69 -9.05 12.58 -6.01
C LYS A 69 -8.81 12.80 -7.50
N SER A 70 -7.74 13.49 -7.88
CA SER A 70 -7.35 13.73 -9.27
C SER A 70 -6.67 12.53 -9.94
N LEU A 71 -6.23 11.52 -9.16
CA LEU A 71 -5.43 10.41 -9.67
C LEU A 71 -6.25 9.56 -10.66
N THR A 72 -5.77 9.48 -11.90
CA THR A 72 -6.47 8.83 -13.02
C THR A 72 -5.68 7.64 -13.56
N TYR A 73 -4.35 7.76 -13.62
CA TYR A 73 -3.43 6.75 -14.14
C TYR A 73 -2.48 6.28 -13.04
N LEU A 74 -2.42 4.96 -12.83
CA LEU A 74 -1.59 4.35 -11.82
C LEU A 74 -0.89 3.11 -12.39
N SER A 75 0.44 3.04 -12.25
CA SER A 75 1.22 1.83 -12.54
C SER A 75 1.97 1.39 -11.30
N ILE A 76 1.78 0.15 -10.87
CA ILE A 76 2.48 -0.48 -9.74
C ILE A 76 3.19 -1.76 -10.23
N LEU A 77 3.37 -1.91 -11.55
CA LEU A 77 4.06 -3.06 -12.14
C LEU A 77 5.42 -3.33 -11.50
N ARG A 78 5.82 -4.61 -11.45
CA ARG A 78 7.09 -5.06 -10.86
C ARG A 78 7.25 -4.64 -9.38
N ASN A 79 6.16 -4.64 -8.62
CA ASN A 79 6.20 -4.54 -7.16
C ASN A 79 5.70 -5.87 -6.56
N PRO A 80 6.19 -6.32 -5.39
CA PRO A 80 5.73 -7.58 -4.79
C PRO A 80 4.21 -7.65 -4.55
N VAL A 81 3.55 -6.51 -4.34
CA VAL A 81 2.09 -6.41 -4.17
C VAL A 81 1.31 -6.93 -5.39
N THR A 82 1.87 -6.88 -6.61
CA THR A 82 1.17 -7.34 -7.83
C THR A 82 0.93 -8.84 -7.83
N ASN A 83 1.69 -9.61 -7.05
CA ASN A 83 1.55 -11.07 -6.93
C ASN A 83 0.46 -11.48 -5.92
N LYS A 84 -0.15 -10.51 -5.21
CA LYS A 84 -1.17 -10.80 -4.20
C LYS A 84 -2.52 -11.13 -4.83
N LYS A 85 -3.22 -12.09 -4.23
CA LYS A 85 -4.60 -12.44 -4.61
C LYS A 85 -5.46 -11.19 -4.55
N HIS A 86 -6.26 -10.99 -5.60
CA HIS A 86 -7.20 -9.88 -5.73
C HIS A 86 -6.58 -8.47 -5.72
N TYR A 87 -5.26 -8.32 -5.93
CA TYR A 87 -4.59 -7.01 -5.99
C TYR A 87 -5.35 -6.00 -6.85
N ARG A 88 -5.69 -6.37 -8.08
CA ARG A 88 -6.36 -5.47 -9.03
C ARG A 88 -7.73 -5.03 -8.52
N LEU A 89 -8.54 -5.96 -7.99
CA LEU A 89 -9.86 -5.66 -7.44
C LEU A 89 -9.78 -4.81 -6.18
N TYR A 90 -8.78 -5.06 -5.33
CA TYR A 90 -8.52 -4.28 -4.13
C TYR A 90 -8.21 -2.82 -4.47
N VAL A 91 -7.31 -2.57 -5.42
CA VAL A 91 -6.97 -1.21 -5.85
C VAL A 91 -8.17 -0.51 -6.46
N ILE A 92 -8.95 -1.20 -7.30
CA ILE A 92 -10.18 -0.63 -7.89
C ILE A 92 -11.22 -0.28 -6.82
N HIS A 93 -11.34 -1.10 -5.76
CA HIS A 93 -12.24 -0.84 -4.65
C HIS A 93 -11.81 0.36 -3.81
N LYS A 94 -10.51 0.41 -3.46
CA LYS A 94 -9.96 1.41 -2.54
C LYS A 94 -9.66 2.75 -3.19
N VAL A 95 -9.31 2.75 -4.47
CA VAL A 95 -8.92 3.93 -5.26
C VAL A 95 -9.84 4.04 -6.48
N PRO A 96 -11.16 4.27 -6.29
CA PRO A 96 -12.16 4.17 -7.37
C PRO A 96 -12.03 5.26 -8.44
N GLN A 97 -11.27 6.32 -8.19
CA GLN A 97 -10.99 7.40 -9.15
C GLN A 97 -10.09 6.93 -10.30
N VAL A 98 -9.24 5.93 -10.08
CA VAL A 98 -8.32 5.41 -11.10
C VAL A 98 -9.09 4.81 -12.28
N ARG A 99 -8.75 5.27 -13.49
CA ARG A 99 -9.36 4.83 -14.75
C ARG A 99 -8.46 3.86 -15.50
N VAL A 100 -7.16 3.97 -15.33
CA VAL A 100 -6.16 3.09 -15.96
C VAL A 100 -5.21 2.60 -14.88
N LEU A 101 -5.20 1.28 -14.67
CA LEU A 101 -4.34 0.60 -13.72
C LEU A 101 -3.42 -0.35 -14.47
N ASP A 102 -2.11 -0.20 -14.31
CA ASP A 102 -1.08 -1.04 -14.94
C ASP A 102 -1.22 -1.06 -16.47
N PHE A 103 -1.44 0.12 -17.06
CA PHE A 103 -1.71 0.32 -18.50
C PHE A 103 -2.96 -0.40 -19.04
N GLN A 104 -3.82 -0.91 -18.15
CA GLN A 104 -5.07 -1.57 -18.50
C GLN A 104 -6.27 -0.74 -18.03
N LYS A 105 -7.16 -0.36 -18.96
CA LYS A 105 -8.39 0.37 -18.66
C LYS A 105 -9.25 -0.40 -17.65
N VAL A 106 -9.73 0.29 -16.64
CA VAL A 106 -10.66 -0.25 -15.65
C VAL A 106 -12.07 -0.24 -16.27
N LYS A 107 -12.63 -1.42 -16.54
CA LYS A 107 -14.00 -1.57 -17.04
C LYS A 107 -14.98 -1.30 -15.88
N LEU A 108 -15.43 -0.05 -15.79
CA LEU A 108 -16.15 0.50 -14.64
C LEU A 108 -17.34 -0.34 -14.14
N LYS A 109 -18.14 -0.93 -15.03
CA LYS A 109 -19.36 -1.66 -14.62
C LYS A 109 -19.06 -3.01 -13.95
N VAL A 110 -18.21 -3.82 -14.56
CA VAL A 110 -17.96 -5.19 -14.10
C VAL A 110 -17.00 -5.17 -12.90
N SER A 111 -15.88 -4.45 -13.02
CA SER A 111 -14.86 -4.47 -11.97
C SER A 111 -15.30 -3.79 -10.68
N ARG A 112 -16.20 -2.79 -10.74
CA ARG A 112 -16.75 -2.17 -9.52
C ARG A 112 -17.77 -3.06 -8.83
N GLN A 113 -18.65 -3.72 -9.57
CA GLN A 113 -19.59 -4.69 -8.97
C GLN A 113 -18.85 -5.86 -8.31
N GLU A 114 -17.79 -6.38 -8.94
CA GLU A 114 -16.95 -7.43 -8.36
C GLU A 114 -16.19 -6.93 -7.12
N ALA A 115 -15.63 -5.72 -7.18
CA ALA A 115 -14.97 -5.07 -6.06
C ALA A 115 -15.92 -4.81 -4.88
N GLU A 116 -17.14 -4.35 -5.14
CA GLU A 116 -18.17 -4.11 -4.13
C GLU A 116 -18.66 -5.42 -3.51
N LYS A 117 -18.88 -6.48 -4.30
CA LYS A 117 -19.20 -7.81 -3.77
C LYS A 117 -18.08 -8.34 -2.87
N MET A 118 -16.84 -8.07 -3.25
CA MET A 118 -15.67 -8.48 -2.47
C MET A 118 -15.51 -7.66 -1.19
N GLY A 119 -15.82 -6.35 -1.21
CA GLY A 119 -15.66 -5.44 -0.07
C GLY A 119 -16.85 -5.37 0.89
N GLY A 120 -18.08 -5.55 0.40
CA GLY A 120 -19.33 -5.30 1.14
C GLY A 120 -19.79 -6.43 2.08
N GLY A 121 -19.18 -7.62 2.02
CA GLY A 121 -19.50 -8.72 2.92
C GLY A 121 -18.64 -8.74 4.19
N LYS A 122 -19.07 -9.49 5.23
CA LYS A 122 -18.24 -9.81 6.43
C LYS A 122 -16.83 -10.32 6.05
N ARG A 123 -16.74 -11.01 4.91
CA ARG A 123 -15.50 -11.54 4.31
C ARG A 123 -14.62 -10.45 3.68
N GLY A 124 -15.21 -9.39 3.12
CA GLY A 124 -14.50 -8.21 2.60
C GLY A 124 -13.86 -7.36 3.68
N ALA A 125 -14.59 -7.14 4.78
CA ALA A 125 -14.05 -6.49 5.97
C ALA A 125 -12.90 -7.30 6.60
N GLN A 126 -13.00 -8.63 6.62
CA GLN A 126 -11.94 -9.50 7.15
C GLN A 126 -10.72 -9.57 6.22
N LEU A 127 -10.90 -9.53 4.90
CA LEU A 127 -9.81 -9.42 3.91
C LEU A 127 -9.15 -8.04 3.92
N ALA A 128 -9.90 -6.95 4.15
CA ALA A 128 -9.33 -5.63 4.38
C ALA A 128 -8.45 -5.59 5.65
N LYS A 129 -8.87 -6.29 6.72
CA LYS A 129 -8.08 -6.43 7.95
C LYS A 129 -6.91 -7.43 7.83
N GLY A 130 -7.06 -8.50 7.05
CA GLY A 130 -6.06 -9.56 6.89
C GLY A 130 -5.01 -9.31 5.80
N GLY A 131 -5.40 -8.64 4.71
CA GLY A 131 -4.56 -8.24 3.59
C GLY A 131 -4.03 -6.81 3.67
N GLY A 132 -4.57 -5.98 4.58
CA GLY A 132 -4.13 -4.61 4.87
C GLY A 132 -3.05 -4.52 5.95
N ARG A 133 -2.21 -5.54 6.13
CA ARG A 133 -1.09 -5.43 7.07
C ARG A 133 -0.11 -4.40 6.51
N ARG A 134 -0.15 -3.16 6.98
CA ARG A 134 0.96 -2.22 6.75
C ARG A 134 2.20 -2.81 7.41
N THR A 135 3.31 -2.74 6.70
CA THR A 135 4.62 -3.11 7.25
C THR A 135 4.83 -2.31 8.55
N LYS A 136 5.29 -2.93 9.63
CA LYS A 136 5.76 -2.22 10.83
C LYS A 136 7.28 -2.09 10.75
N THR A 137 7.77 -1.05 10.10
CA THR A 137 9.20 -0.71 10.08
C THR A 137 9.44 0.08 11.35
N PHE A 138 9.68 -0.64 12.43
CA PHE A 138 10.16 -0.07 13.67
C PHE A 138 11.65 0.23 13.48
N ASN A 139 12.00 1.51 13.53
CA ASN A 139 13.37 2.00 13.40
C ASN A 139 14.16 1.56 14.64
N ARG A 140 15.25 0.81 14.46
CA ARG A 140 16.11 0.31 15.54
C ARG A 140 16.92 1.48 16.12
N GLY A 141 16.43 2.08 17.20
CA GLY A 141 17.17 2.96 18.11
C GLY A 141 17.37 2.25 19.45
N GLY A 142 18.59 2.28 19.98
CA GLY A 142 19.12 1.33 20.96
C GLY A 142 18.48 1.30 22.35
N GLY A 143 18.61 0.14 22.99
CA GLY A 143 18.31 -0.14 24.39
C GLY A 143 18.74 -1.58 24.71
N LEU A 144 19.76 -1.72 25.55
CA LEU A 144 20.35 -2.98 26.02
C LEU A 144 19.33 -3.91 26.72
N PRO A 145 19.55 -5.24 26.74
CA PRO A 145 18.65 -6.18 27.38
C PRO A 145 18.85 -6.16 28.91
N THR A 146 17.80 -5.89 29.68
CA THR A 146 17.77 -6.20 31.11
C THR A 146 16.91 -7.41 31.37
N ASP A 147 17.58 -8.50 31.72
CA ASP A 147 17.06 -9.75 32.24
C ASP A 147 16.25 -9.50 33.54
N LYS A 148 14.98 -9.92 33.59
CA LYS A 148 14.26 -10.14 34.85
C LYS A 148 13.35 -11.37 34.76
N LYS A 149 13.82 -12.43 35.41
CA LYS A 149 13.07 -13.62 35.87
C LYS A 149 11.93 -13.30 36.85
N LYS A 150 11.01 -14.28 36.93
CA LYS A 150 9.95 -14.61 37.92
C LYS A 150 8.53 -14.17 37.51
N GLY A 151 7.49 -15.01 37.53
CA GLY A 151 7.35 -16.43 37.88
C GLY A 151 5.86 -16.84 37.95
N GLY A 152 5.58 -18.15 37.80
CA GLY A 152 4.34 -18.89 38.12
C GLY A 152 3.08 -18.58 37.28
N GLY A 153 2.25 -19.50 36.82
CA GLY A 153 2.12 -20.96 36.91
C GLY A 153 0.69 -21.29 36.45
N SER A 154 0.47 -22.39 35.71
CA SER A 154 -0.86 -22.95 35.48
C SER A 154 -0.72 -24.47 35.34
N PRO A 155 -1.37 -25.27 36.20
CA PRO A 155 -1.28 -26.73 36.18
C PRO A 155 -2.33 -27.31 35.23
N GLY A 156 -1.90 -28.18 34.31
CA GLY A 156 -2.79 -28.90 33.41
C GLY A 156 -1.98 -29.71 32.41
N ASP A 157 -2.10 -31.04 32.51
CA ASP A 157 -1.63 -32.08 31.60
C ASP A 157 -0.23 -32.65 31.87
N VAL A 158 -0.27 -33.62 32.77
CA VAL A 158 0.75 -34.59 33.16
C VAL A 158 0.79 -35.72 32.13
N GLU A 159 2.00 -36.21 31.85
CA GLU A 159 2.34 -37.54 31.31
C GLU A 159 1.70 -38.03 30.00
N ALA A 160 2.47 -37.92 28.93
CA ALA A 160 2.68 -39.05 28.03
C ALA A 160 4.07 -38.90 27.40
N ILE A 161 5.05 -39.65 27.90
CA ILE A 161 6.19 -40.27 27.20
C ILE A 161 7.07 -40.87 28.32
N LYS A 162 6.79 -42.14 28.65
CA LYS A 162 7.81 -43.16 28.86
C LYS A 162 7.22 -44.53 28.61
#